data_AF-A0A7D9JSZ0-F1
#
_entry.id   AF-A0A7D9JSZ0-F1
#
_cell.length_a   1.000
_cell.length_b   1.000
_cell.length_c   1.000
_cell.angle_alpha   90.00
_cell.angle_beta   90.00
_cell.angle_gamma   90.00
#
_symmetry.space_group_name_H-M   'P 1'
#
loop_
_entity.id
_entity.type
_entity.pdbx_description
1 polymer ?
#
loop_
_entity_poly.entity_id
_entity_poly.type
_entity_poly.pdbx_seq_one_letter_code
_entity_poly.pdbx_strand_id
1 'polypeptide(L)'
;MDRGLSAGEQKLAEKLIILNERGKGMLTRIYNIKKQCSDPKSRPAFLTDKPLEATIKTIVRKFPNFESHLKGQTQPIQGQEKDIVKGLSNYYYTFVDVMQFKDHTSEILTMIDASFVNFDI
;
A
#
# COMPACT_ATOMS: atom_id res chain seq x y z
N MET A 1 13.60 -20.03 -30.38
CA MET A 1 12.53 -19.08 -30.75
C MET A 1 11.43 -19.27 -29.73
N ASP A 2 11.41 -18.39 -28.74
CA ASP A 2 10.42 -18.43 -27.67
C ASP A 2 9.07 -18.06 -28.29
N ARG A 3 8.12 -19.00 -28.30
CA ARG A 3 6.75 -18.68 -28.72
C ARG A 3 6.14 -17.86 -27.59
N GLY A 4 6.34 -16.55 -27.64
CA GLY A 4 5.57 -15.62 -26.81
C GLY A 4 4.10 -15.97 -26.94
N LEU A 5 3.39 -16.06 -25.81
CA LEU A 5 1.97 -16.39 -25.79
C LEU A 5 1.23 -15.54 -26.82
N SER A 6 0.38 -16.19 -27.62
CA SER A 6 -0.45 -15.50 -28.61
C SER A 6 -1.24 -14.39 -27.92
N ALA A 7 -1.38 -13.22 -28.55
CA ALA A 7 -2.12 -12.08 -27.98
C ALA A 7 -3.53 -12.47 -27.49
N GLY A 8 -4.15 -13.49 -28.11
CA GLY A 8 -5.46 -14.04 -27.69
C GLY A 8 -5.45 -14.81 -26.37
N GLU A 9 -4.30 -15.28 -25.87
CA GLU A 9 -4.17 -16.04 -24.63
C GLU A 9 -3.91 -15.15 -23.40
N GLN A 10 -3.65 -13.85 -23.62
CA GLN A 10 -3.23 -12.93 -22.55
C GLN A 10 -4.38 -12.37 -21.70
N LYS A 11 -5.64 -12.57 -22.12
CA LYS A 11 -6.86 -12.14 -21.41
C LYS A 11 -6.83 -10.65 -21.02
N LEU A 12 -6.34 -9.81 -21.94
CA LEU A 12 -6.12 -8.38 -21.68
C LEU A 12 -7.42 -7.66 -21.28
N ALA A 13 -8.53 -7.98 -21.93
CA ALA A 13 -9.83 -7.38 -21.62
C ALA A 13 -10.26 -7.67 -20.18
N GLU A 14 -10.23 -8.93 -19.76
CA GLU A 14 -10.63 -9.34 -18.42
C GLU A 14 -9.71 -8.75 -17.36
N LYS A 15 -8.39 -8.79 -17.59
CA LYS A 15 -7.39 -8.22 -16.69
C LYS A 15 -7.60 -6.71 -16.51
N LEU A 16 -7.84 -5.97 -17.61
CA LEU A 16 -8.09 -4.53 -17.57
C LEU A 16 -9.39 -4.18 -16.83
N ILE A 17 -10.47 -4.93 -17.05
CA ILE A 17 -11.75 -4.71 -16.37
C ILE A 17 -11.59 -4.92 -14.85
N ILE A 18 -11.01 -6.06 -14.45
CA ILE A 18 -10.80 -6.40 -13.04
C ILE A 18 -9.89 -5.38 -12.37
N LEU A 19 -8.79 -5.00 -13.04
CA LEU A 19 -7.85 -4.04 -12.50
C LEU A 19 -8.49 -2.66 -12.32
N ASN A 20 -9.27 -2.18 -13.30
CA ASN A 20 -9.96 -0.89 -13.17
C ASN A 20 -10.95 -0.86 -12.00
N GLU A 21 -11.75 -1.90 -11.82
CA GLU A 21 -12.67 -1.99 -10.67
C GLU A 21 -11.92 -2.06 -9.34
N ARG A 22 -10.84 -2.86 -9.27
CA ARG A 22 -9.98 -2.91 -8.08
C ARG A 22 -9.36 -1.53 -7.80
N GLY A 23 -8.92 -0.81 -8.83
CA GLY A 23 -8.34 0.52 -8.72
C GLY A 23 -9.29 1.53 -8.09
N LYS A 24 -10.57 1.56 -8.50
CA LYS A 24 -11.61 2.39 -7.87
C LYS A 24 -11.78 2.07 -6.38
N GLY A 25 -11.79 0.79 -6.03
CA GLY A 25 -11.83 0.34 -4.64
C GLY A 25 -10.61 0.80 -3.84
N MET A 26 -9.41 0.68 -4.40
CA MET A 26 -8.17 1.14 -3.76
C MET A 26 -8.18 2.66 -3.54
N LEU A 27 -8.57 3.45 -4.55
CA LEU A 27 -8.70 4.91 -4.41
C LEU A 27 -9.65 5.29 -3.29
N THR A 28 -10.79 4.60 -3.17
CA THR A 28 -11.77 4.83 -2.09
C THR A 28 -11.16 4.54 -0.71
N ARG A 29 -10.43 3.43 -0.58
CA ARG A 29 -9.76 3.07 0.69
C ARG A 29 -8.66 4.08 1.05
N ILE A 30 -7.80 4.45 0.12
CA ILE A 30 -6.76 5.47 0.32
C ILE A 30 -7.38 6.81 0.72
N TYR A 31 -8.45 7.23 0.02
CA TYR A 31 -9.18 8.46 0.33
C TYR A 31 -9.69 8.46 1.77
N ASN A 32 -10.31 7.37 2.21
CA ASN A 32 -10.80 7.25 3.58
C ASN A 32 -9.68 7.27 4.62
N ILE A 33 -8.55 6.60 4.37
CA ILE A 33 -7.37 6.65 5.25
C ILE A 33 -6.83 8.08 5.32
N LYS A 34 -6.65 8.75 4.17
CA LYS A 34 -6.20 10.15 4.12
C LYS A 34 -7.11 11.05 4.94
N LYS A 35 -8.44 10.91 4.78
CA LYS A 35 -9.42 11.71 5.53
C LYS A 35 -9.34 11.44 7.04
N GLN A 36 -9.30 10.17 7.46
CA GLN A 36 -9.19 9.78 8.87
C GLN A 36 -7.89 10.27 9.51
N CYS A 37 -6.77 10.16 8.80
CA CYS A 37 -5.48 10.65 9.27
C CYS A 37 -5.39 12.18 9.25
N SER A 38 -6.18 12.89 8.45
CA SER A 38 -6.14 14.36 8.39
C SER A 38 -6.98 15.01 9.50
N ASP A 39 -8.03 14.34 9.96
CA ASP A 39 -8.87 14.82 11.06
C ASP A 39 -8.28 14.41 12.44
N PRO A 40 -7.91 15.38 13.31
CA PRO A 40 -7.36 15.10 14.64
C PRO A 40 -8.28 14.24 15.53
N LYS A 41 -9.60 14.24 15.30
CA LYS A 41 -10.55 13.48 16.11
C LYS A 41 -10.61 12.00 15.73
N SER A 42 -10.38 11.67 14.46
CA SER A 42 -10.46 10.29 13.96
C SER A 42 -9.09 9.63 13.78
N ARG A 43 -8.01 10.42 13.76
CA ARG A 43 -6.65 9.89 13.67
C ARG A 43 -6.39 8.95 14.87
N PRO A 44 -5.78 7.78 14.67
CA PRO A 44 -5.40 6.91 15.78
C PRO A 44 -4.56 7.66 16.82
N ALA A 45 -5.01 7.65 18.08
CA ALA A 45 -4.48 8.51 19.15
C ALA A 45 -2.96 8.33 19.35
N PHE A 46 -2.47 7.11 19.25
CA PHE A 46 -1.04 6.78 19.38
C PHE A 46 -0.14 7.48 18.34
N LEU A 47 -0.68 8.00 17.22
CA LEU A 47 0.08 8.80 16.25
C LEU A 47 0.27 10.26 16.70
N THR A 48 -0.45 10.69 17.72
CA THR A 48 -0.42 12.05 18.30
C THR A 48 -0.01 12.07 19.77
N ASP A 49 0.16 10.90 20.38
CA ASP A 49 0.54 10.77 21.77
C ASP A 49 1.94 11.34 22.02
N LYS A 50 2.02 12.33 22.91
CA LYS A 50 3.27 13.01 23.27
C LYS A 50 4.39 12.04 23.69
N PRO A 51 4.13 10.94 24.44
CA PRO A 51 5.16 9.94 24.75
C PRO A 51 5.72 9.20 23.53
N LEU A 52 4.92 9.04 22.46
CA LEU A 52 5.28 8.29 21.25
C LEU A 52 5.94 9.17 20.18
N GLU A 53 5.82 10.49 20.28
CA GLU A 53 6.28 11.44 19.26
C GLU A 53 7.76 11.26 18.88
N ALA A 54 8.64 11.12 19.88
CA ALA A 54 10.08 10.94 19.64
C ALA A 54 10.39 9.60 18.95
N THR A 55 9.69 8.54 19.35
CA THR A 55 9.82 7.21 18.74
C THR A 55 9.32 7.23 17.29
N ILE A 56 8.16 7.85 17.03
CA ILE A 56 7.61 8.01 15.67
C ILE A 56 8.59 8.78 14.78
N LYS A 57 9.11 9.93 15.25
CA LYS A 57 10.11 10.72 14.50
C LYS A 57 11.35 9.90 14.15
N THR A 58 11.81 9.06 15.08
CA THR A 58 12.96 8.17 14.85
C THR A 58 12.65 7.11 13.79
N ILE A 59 11.49 6.46 13.87
CA ILE A 59 11.04 5.46 12.87
C ILE A 59 10.96 6.12 11.49
N VAL A 60 10.30 7.28 11.38
CA VAL A 60 10.16 8.01 10.10
C VAL A 60 11.52 8.40 9.52
N ARG A 61 12.46 8.86 10.35
CA ARG A 61 13.82 9.23 9.89
C ARG A 61 14.61 8.04 9.36
N LYS A 62 14.37 6.83 9.87
CA LYS A 62 15.10 5.61 9.46
C LYS A 62 14.40 4.84 8.34
N PHE A 63 13.10 5.08 8.12
CA PHE A 63 12.33 4.40 7.09
C PHE A 63 13.03 4.45 5.71
N PRO A 64 13.11 3.34 4.96
CA PRO A 64 12.51 2.02 5.21
C PRO A 64 13.38 1.06 6.05
N ASN A 65 14.54 1.50 6.53
CA ASN A 65 15.48 0.64 7.23
C ASN A 65 14.97 0.30 8.64
N PHE A 66 14.87 -0.99 8.94
CA PHE A 66 14.50 -1.49 10.27
C PHE A 66 15.76 -1.91 11.04
N GLU A 67 16.07 -1.21 12.12
CA GLU A 67 17.13 -1.64 13.04
C GLU A 67 16.51 -2.40 14.22
N SER A 68 16.77 -3.70 14.31
CA SER A 68 16.31 -4.57 15.40
C SER A 68 16.89 -4.21 16.78
N HIS A 69 17.88 -3.31 16.84
CA HIS A 69 18.63 -2.98 18.05
C HIS A 69 18.21 -1.66 18.72
N LEU A 70 17.02 -1.14 18.44
CA LEU A 70 16.43 0.03 19.12
C LEU A 70 16.04 -0.23 20.60
N LYS A 71 16.76 -1.09 21.31
CA LYS A 71 16.58 -1.37 22.74
C LYS A 71 16.74 -0.05 23.51
N GLY A 72 15.63 0.51 23.97
CA GLY A 72 15.53 1.80 24.66
C GLY A 72 14.63 2.81 23.95
N GLN A 73 14.72 2.95 22.63
CA GLN A 73 13.92 3.93 21.87
C GLN A 73 12.48 3.46 21.60
N THR A 74 12.24 2.15 21.71
CA THR A 74 10.91 1.55 21.61
C THR A 74 10.24 1.33 22.97
N GLN A 75 10.86 1.74 24.08
CA GLN A 75 10.24 1.65 25.42
C GLN A 75 8.83 2.24 25.48
N PRO A 76 8.54 3.40 24.85
CA PRO A 76 7.19 3.95 24.85
C PRO A 76 6.12 3.07 24.15
N ILE A 77 6.53 2.14 23.28
CA ILE A 77 5.63 1.22 22.56
C ILE A 77 5.38 -0.06 23.40
N GLN A 78 6.26 -0.39 24.35
CA GLN A 78 6.15 -1.61 25.15
C GLN A 78 4.83 -1.60 25.94
N GLY A 79 4.00 -2.63 25.74
CA GLY A 79 2.68 -2.73 26.37
C GLY A 79 1.53 -2.12 25.56
N GLN A 80 1.80 -1.39 24.47
CA GLN A 80 0.78 -0.89 23.53
C GLN A 80 0.84 -1.60 22.17
N GLU A 81 1.74 -2.59 21.98
CA GLU A 81 1.98 -3.22 20.68
C GLU A 81 0.71 -3.83 20.07
N LYS A 82 -0.09 -4.52 20.89
CA LYS A 82 -1.33 -5.16 20.43
C LYS A 82 -2.34 -4.13 19.90
N ASP A 83 -2.47 -3.00 20.59
CA ASP A 83 -3.42 -1.94 20.22
C ASP A 83 -2.94 -1.19 18.98
N ILE A 84 -1.65 -0.94 18.86
CA ILE A 84 -1.04 -0.34 17.66
C ILE A 84 -1.25 -1.27 16.45
N VAL A 85 -0.94 -2.56 16.60
CA VAL A 85 -1.16 -3.55 15.52
C VAL A 85 -2.64 -3.60 15.14
N LYS A 86 -3.55 -3.67 16.10
CA LYS A 86 -4.99 -3.69 15.83
C LYS A 86 -5.45 -2.40 15.12
N GLY A 87 -4.98 -1.24 15.56
CA GLY A 87 -5.36 0.06 15.01
C GLY A 87 -4.79 0.35 13.62
N LEU A 88 -3.58 -0.12 13.33
CA LEU A 88 -2.89 0.13 12.05
C LEU A 88 -3.04 -0.98 11.02
N SER A 89 -3.48 -2.19 11.40
CA SER A 89 -3.59 -3.34 10.49
C SER A 89 -4.34 -3.00 9.20
N ASN A 90 -5.51 -2.36 9.28
CA ASN A 90 -6.27 -2.01 8.09
C ASN A 90 -5.54 -1.01 7.18
N TYR A 91 -4.79 -0.06 7.76
CA TYR A 91 -4.02 0.90 6.97
C TYR A 91 -2.84 0.20 6.30
N TYR A 92 -2.10 -0.60 7.06
CA TYR A 92 -0.98 -1.38 6.57
C TYR A 92 -1.37 -2.30 5.41
N TYR A 93 -2.40 -3.14 5.59
CA TYR A 93 -2.86 -4.04 4.52
C TYR A 93 -3.41 -3.28 3.31
N THR A 94 -4.00 -2.09 3.50
CA THR A 94 -4.36 -1.24 2.35
C THR A 94 -3.13 -0.81 1.56
N PHE A 95 -2.04 -0.41 2.22
CA PHE A 95 -0.81 -0.07 1.50
C PHE A 95 -0.17 -1.28 0.81
N VAL A 96 -0.25 -2.47 1.41
CA VAL A 96 0.15 -3.73 0.77
C VAL A 96 -0.68 -3.99 -0.49
N ASP A 97 -2.00 -3.86 -0.42
CA ASP A 97 -2.88 -4.03 -1.57
C ASP A 97 -2.60 -3.02 -2.69
N VAL A 98 -2.22 -1.79 -2.33
CA VAL A 98 -1.83 -0.74 -3.30
C VAL A 98 -0.52 -1.09 -3.99
N MET A 99 0.46 -1.64 -3.26
CA MET A 99 1.71 -2.12 -3.83
C MET A 99 1.45 -3.27 -4.81
N GLN A 100 0.64 -4.26 -4.41
CA GLN A 100 0.23 -5.33 -5.30
C GLN A 100 -0.50 -4.79 -6.54
N PHE A 101 -1.43 -3.84 -6.36
CA PHE A 101 -2.14 -3.22 -7.48
C PHE A 101 -1.17 -2.58 -8.49
N LYS A 102 -0.14 -1.88 -8.01
CA LYS A 102 0.91 -1.30 -8.85
C LYS A 102 1.69 -2.38 -9.61
N ASP A 103 2.04 -3.48 -8.96
CA ASP A 103 2.78 -4.57 -9.60
C ASP A 103 1.97 -5.20 -10.74
N HIS A 104 0.69 -5.55 -10.49
CA HIS A 104 -0.20 -6.08 -11.53
C HIS A 104 -0.46 -5.09 -12.67
N THR A 105 -0.56 -3.78 -12.35
CA THR A 105 -0.68 -2.73 -13.37
C THR A 105 0.55 -2.70 -14.25
N SER A 106 1.74 -2.72 -13.65
CA SER A 106 3.01 -2.68 -14.39
C SER A 106 3.17 -3.91 -15.30
N GLU A 107 2.76 -5.08 -14.81
CA GLU A 107 2.76 -6.33 -15.60
C GLU A 107 1.82 -6.23 -16.81
N ILE A 108 0.60 -5.73 -16.63
CA ILE A 108 -0.36 -5.57 -17.73
C ILE A 108 0.13 -4.55 -18.75
N LEU A 109 0.69 -3.41 -18.31
CA LEU A 109 1.26 -2.43 -19.24
C LEU A 109 2.41 -3.03 -20.06
N THR A 110 3.24 -3.87 -19.44
CA THR A 110 4.31 -4.59 -20.13
C THR A 110 3.76 -5.60 -21.14
N MET A 111 2.66 -6.30 -20.82
CA MET A 111 1.99 -7.19 -21.77
C MET A 111 1.38 -6.44 -22.96
N ILE A 112 0.78 -5.27 -22.72
CA ILE A 112 0.22 -4.42 -23.77
C ILE A 112 1.32 -3.96 -24.73
N ASP A 113 2.45 -3.49 -24.19
CA ASP A 113 3.61 -3.06 -24.96
C ASP A 113 4.15 -4.19 -25.86
N ALA A 114 4.31 -5.39 -25.31
CA ALA A 114 4.76 -6.57 -26.05
C ALA A 114 3.75 -7.08 -27.10
N SER A 115 2.48 -6.71 -27.01
CA SER A 115 1.41 -7.20 -27.88
C SER A 115 1.14 -6.30 -29.09
N PHE A 116 1.83 -5.16 -29.21
CA PHE A 116 1.63 -4.18 -30.30
C PHE A 116 0.15 -3.83 -30.53
N VAL A 117 -0.60 -3.66 -29.44
CA VAL A 117 -2.03 -3.36 -29.48
C VAL A 117 -2.26 -2.02 -30.20
N ASN A 118 -3.16 -2.01 -31.19
CA ASN A 118 -3.60 -0.78 -31.82
C ASN A 118 -4.69 -0.11 -30.96
N PHE A 119 -4.45 1.14 -30.56
CA PHE A 119 -5.42 1.96 -29.85
C PHE A 119 -5.95 3.06 -30.79
N ASP A 120 -7.24 3.00 -31.09
CA ASP A 120 -7.97 4.00 -31.90
C ASP A 120 -9.32 4.24 -31.22
N ILE A 121 -9.62 5.49 -30.84
CA ILE A 121 -10.71 5.86 -29.92
C ILE A 121 -11.80 6.69 -30.58
#